data_AF-A0A151IC89-F1
#
_entry.id   AF-A0A151IC89-F1
#
_cell.length_a   1.000
_cell.length_b   1.000
_cell.length_c   1.000
_cell.angle_alpha   90.00
_cell.angle_beta   90.00
_cell.angle_gamma   90.00
#
_symmetry.space_group_name_H-M   'P 1'
#
loop_
_entity.id
_entity.type
_entity.pdbx_description
1 polymer ?
#
loop_
_entity_poly.entity_id
_entity_poly.type
_entity_poly.pdbx_seq_one_letter_code
_entity_poly.pdbx_strand_id
1 'polypeptide(L)'
;IAAFRCIDYYNCAMTEVKESCYLRQTPTTCCKNPTEICPASDEDIPTCEVNSNVYLDGEYFKVNDPDLICICQPGYKGLNVPPFCIKPKHSPCFHPAFSHGDFFRRNCAPVFKDYAEKNTCYTMRCQVPGDGVVHRRFPFVMDDNLNKNIIIRYSFVLDMCIFGNLIMHIGDKLQQSPKFPLICLNCTCEVPPVPTCIEIPQNNCTRNITTDIAL
;
A
#
# COMPACT_ATOMS: atom_id res chain seq x y z
N ILE A 1 -16.36 4.84 4.33
CA ILE A 1 -16.11 3.38 4.20
C ILE A 1 -15.04 3.03 5.23
N ALA A 2 -15.28 2.07 6.12
CA ALA A 2 -14.30 1.65 7.12
C ALA A 2 -13.56 0.42 6.60
N ALA A 3 -12.23 0.47 6.58
CA ALA A 3 -11.40 -0.67 6.29
C ALA A 3 -10.29 -0.75 7.33
N PHE A 4 -9.97 -1.97 7.72
CA PHE A 4 -9.05 -2.26 8.81
C PHE A 4 -7.69 -2.65 8.22
N ARG A 5 -6.67 -1.90 8.61
CA ARG A 5 -5.29 -2.09 8.20
C ARG A 5 -4.63 -3.04 9.19
N CYS A 6 -4.47 -4.31 8.81
CA CYS A 6 -3.67 -5.29 9.59
C CYS A 6 -2.19 -5.35 9.15
N ILE A 7 -1.81 -4.60 8.11
CA ILE A 7 -0.51 -4.76 7.44
C ILE A 7 0.63 -3.96 8.12
N ASP A 8 0.30 -3.04 9.03
CA ASP A 8 1.30 -2.28 9.79
C ASP A 8 1.38 -2.75 11.23
N TYR A 9 1.88 -3.98 11.38
CA TYR A 9 2.31 -4.53 12.67
C TYR A 9 3.18 -3.53 13.46
N TYR A 10 3.99 -2.70 12.76
CA TYR A 10 4.86 -1.67 13.34
C TYR A 10 4.14 -0.48 13.99
N ASN A 11 2.84 -0.25 13.71
CA ASN A 11 2.06 0.83 14.32
C ASN A 11 1.18 0.36 15.47
N CYS A 12 1.20 -0.93 15.82
CA CYS A 12 0.59 -1.38 17.06
C CYS A 12 1.39 -0.83 18.23
N ALA A 13 0.72 -0.24 19.22
CA ALA A 13 1.37 0.08 20.48
C ALA A 13 1.97 -1.21 21.05
N MET A 14 3.28 -1.23 21.27
CA MET A 14 3.93 -2.34 21.95
C MET A 14 3.31 -2.45 23.33
N THR A 15 2.62 -3.55 23.58
CA THR A 15 2.04 -3.85 24.89
C THR A 15 3.07 -4.69 25.62
N GLU A 16 3.47 -4.28 26.82
CA GLU A 16 4.31 -5.12 27.68
C GLU A 16 3.54 -6.39 28.02
N VAL A 17 4.11 -7.53 27.64
CA VAL A 17 3.57 -8.86 27.94
C VAL A 17 4.36 -9.41 29.12
N LYS A 18 3.67 -9.98 30.10
CA LYS A 18 4.36 -10.62 31.23
C LYS A 18 5.19 -11.79 30.75
N GLU A 19 6.26 -12.08 31.48
CA GLU A 19 7.07 -13.28 31.24
C GLU A 19 6.16 -14.53 31.27
N SER A 20 6.36 -15.44 30.32
CA SER A 20 5.55 -16.65 30.10
C SER A 20 4.09 -16.42 29.66
N CYS A 21 3.73 -15.22 29.22
CA CYS A 21 2.43 -14.93 28.61
C CYS A 21 2.57 -14.59 27.12
N TYR A 22 1.49 -14.73 26.36
CA TYR A 22 1.41 -14.33 24.96
C TYR A 22 0.13 -13.56 24.66
N LEU A 23 0.11 -12.85 23.54
CA LEU A 23 -1.04 -12.06 23.10
C LEU A 23 -1.78 -12.76 21.97
N ARG A 24 -3.07 -13.00 22.16
CA ARG A 24 -3.96 -13.51 21.12
C ARG A 24 -4.86 -12.41 20.58
N GLN A 25 -4.90 -12.28 19.26
CA GLN A 25 -5.83 -11.40 18.55
C GLN A 25 -7.01 -12.18 17.96
N THR A 26 -7.98 -11.44 17.42
CA THR A 26 -9.01 -12.03 16.58
C THR A 26 -8.75 -11.63 15.12
N PRO A 27 -9.12 -12.46 14.13
CA PRO A 27 -8.85 -12.14 12.74
C PRO A 27 -9.68 -10.94 12.21
N THR A 28 -10.63 -10.41 13.00
CA THR A 28 -11.38 -9.17 12.70
C THR A 28 -10.76 -7.89 13.27
N THR A 29 -9.79 -8.00 14.20
CA THR A 29 -9.25 -6.86 14.95
C THR A 29 -7.76 -6.70 14.70
N CYS A 30 -7.32 -5.49 14.34
CA CYS A 30 -5.90 -5.14 14.32
C CYS A 30 -5.55 -4.23 15.50
N CYS A 31 -4.49 -4.56 16.23
CA CYS A 31 -3.92 -3.77 17.33
C CYS A 31 -4.90 -3.36 18.45
N LYS A 32 -6.11 -3.91 18.49
CA LYS A 32 -7.14 -3.53 19.47
C LYS A 32 -7.37 -4.68 20.43
N ASN A 33 -7.09 -4.41 21.71
CA ASN A 33 -7.41 -5.26 22.85
C ASN A 33 -7.00 -6.73 22.63
N PRO A 34 -5.71 -7.02 22.36
CA PRO A 34 -5.25 -8.40 22.37
C PRO A 34 -5.54 -9.01 23.74
N THR A 35 -5.92 -10.29 23.76
CA THR A 35 -6.10 -11.03 25.00
C THR A 35 -4.74 -11.56 25.44
N GLU A 36 -4.28 -11.14 26.61
CA GLU A 36 -3.10 -11.73 27.23
C GLU A 36 -3.48 -13.09 27.83
N ILE A 37 -2.71 -14.12 27.50
CA ILE A 37 -2.90 -15.50 27.94
C ILE A 37 -1.61 -15.96 28.57
N CYS A 38 -1.69 -16.39 29.83
CA CYS A 38 -0.55 -16.86 30.61
C CYS A 38 -0.73 -18.36 30.87
N PRO A 39 -0.19 -19.25 30.01
CA PRO A 39 -0.20 -20.68 30.26
C PRO A 39 0.64 -21.04 31.49
N ALA A 40 0.39 -22.21 32.09
CA ALA A 40 1.19 -22.71 33.20
C ALA A 40 2.56 -23.25 32.73
N SER A 41 2.61 -23.78 31.50
CA SER A 41 3.80 -24.24 30.80
C SER A 41 3.69 -23.93 29.30
N ASP A 42 4.82 -23.79 28.60
CA ASP A 42 4.84 -23.61 27.14
C ASP A 42 4.21 -24.81 26.40
N GLU A 43 4.21 -25.99 27.02
CA GLU A 43 3.55 -27.21 26.49
C GLU A 43 2.02 -27.08 26.46
N ASP A 44 1.44 -26.18 27.26
CA ASP A 44 0.00 -25.94 27.30
C ASP A 44 -0.47 -24.97 26.21
N ILE A 45 0.46 -24.38 25.43
CA ILE A 45 0.11 -23.45 24.35
C ILE A 45 -0.56 -24.25 23.22
N PRO A 46 -1.84 -23.97 22.90
CA PRO A 46 -2.54 -24.67 21.84
C PRO A 46 -1.85 -24.46 20.50
N THR A 47 -1.85 -25.51 19.67
CA THR A 47 -1.23 -25.48 18.35
C THR A 47 -2.21 -25.79 17.25
N CYS A 48 -1.93 -25.27 16.05
CA CYS A 48 -2.65 -25.54 14.83
C CYS A 48 -1.71 -26.13 13.79
N GLU A 49 -2.08 -27.27 13.22
CA GLU A 49 -1.36 -27.86 12.09
C GLU A 49 -1.98 -27.39 10.77
N VAL A 50 -1.20 -26.68 9.95
CA VAL A 50 -1.64 -26.13 8.67
C VAL A 50 -0.56 -26.39 7.63
N ASN A 51 -0.88 -27.16 6.59
CA ASN A 51 0.04 -27.49 5.49
C ASN A 51 1.41 -28.01 5.97
N SER A 52 1.41 -28.92 6.96
CA SER A 52 2.61 -29.48 7.60
C SER A 52 3.47 -28.48 8.40
N ASN A 53 2.96 -27.27 8.64
CA ASN A 53 3.55 -26.31 9.58
C ASN A 53 2.73 -26.27 10.86
N VAL A 54 3.41 -26.11 11.99
CA VAL A 54 2.78 -25.96 13.31
C VAL A 54 2.82 -24.48 13.68
N TYR A 55 1.66 -23.95 14.05
CA TYR A 55 1.47 -22.58 14.52
C TYR A 55 1.02 -22.60 15.98
N LEU A 56 1.53 -21.67 16.79
CA LEU A 56 1.11 -21.48 18.17
C LEU A 56 -0.14 -20.59 18.26
N ASP A 57 -0.91 -20.68 19.34
CA ASP A 57 -2.09 -19.83 19.56
C ASP A 57 -1.73 -18.35 19.43
N GLY A 58 -2.51 -17.61 18.64
CA GLY A 58 -2.27 -16.20 18.32
C GLY A 58 -1.38 -15.94 17.10
N GLU A 59 -0.73 -16.96 16.53
CA GLU A 59 0.08 -16.77 15.32
C GLU A 59 -0.77 -16.69 14.05
N TYR A 60 -0.38 -15.79 13.14
CA TYR A 60 -0.97 -15.70 11.80
C TYR A 60 -0.38 -16.76 10.88
N PHE A 61 -1.23 -17.38 10.06
CA PHE A 61 -0.80 -18.31 9.03
C PHE A 61 -1.40 -17.97 7.67
N LYS A 62 -0.71 -18.40 6.61
CA LYS A 62 -1.12 -18.18 5.22
C LYS A 62 -1.78 -19.43 4.65
N VAL A 63 -2.83 -19.22 3.87
CA VAL A 63 -3.55 -20.26 3.13
C VAL A 63 -3.59 -19.91 1.65
N ASN A 64 -4.11 -20.81 0.82
CA ASN A 64 -4.14 -20.61 -0.63
C ASN A 64 -5.01 -19.44 -1.08
N ASP A 65 -6.01 -19.02 -0.29
CA ASP A 65 -6.76 -17.79 -0.53
C ASP A 65 -6.00 -16.60 0.09
N PRO A 66 -5.43 -15.69 -0.73
CA PRO A 66 -4.61 -14.59 -0.25
C PRO A 66 -5.40 -13.51 0.50
N ASP A 67 -6.72 -13.48 0.38
CA ASP A 67 -7.57 -12.52 1.10
C ASP A 67 -8.04 -13.05 2.46
N LEU A 68 -7.78 -14.33 2.78
CA LEU A 68 -8.13 -14.89 4.07
C LEU A 68 -7.10 -14.46 5.13
N ILE A 69 -7.59 -13.81 6.17
CA ILE A 69 -6.79 -13.52 7.37
C ILE A 69 -7.06 -14.65 8.36
N CYS A 70 -6.05 -15.46 8.61
CA CYS A 70 -6.13 -16.62 9.48
C CYS A 70 -5.21 -16.47 10.69
N ILE A 71 -5.71 -16.85 11.86
CA ILE A 71 -4.96 -16.90 13.11
C ILE A 71 -5.19 -18.24 13.79
N CYS A 72 -4.13 -18.84 14.32
CA CYS A 72 -4.25 -20.07 15.10
C CYS A 72 -4.99 -19.77 16.40
N GLN A 73 -6.01 -20.59 16.70
CA GLN A 73 -6.78 -20.51 17.94
C GLN A 73 -7.18 -21.92 18.39
N PRO A 74 -7.49 -22.10 19.68
CA PRO A 74 -7.90 -23.40 20.22
C PRO A 74 -9.14 -23.93 19.50
N GLY A 75 -9.11 -25.22 19.14
CA GLY A 75 -10.22 -25.88 18.46
C GLY A 75 -10.19 -25.80 16.93
N TYR A 76 -9.09 -25.30 16.34
CA TYR A 76 -8.88 -25.37 14.90
C TYR A 76 -8.78 -26.84 14.43
N LYS A 77 -9.61 -27.23 13.45
CA LYS A 77 -9.71 -28.61 12.93
C LYS A 77 -9.25 -28.73 11.47
N GLY A 78 -8.38 -27.83 11.01
CA GLY A 78 -7.95 -27.79 9.61
C GLY A 78 -8.94 -27.11 8.65
N LEU A 79 -9.98 -26.45 9.16
CA LEU A 79 -10.99 -25.76 8.35
C LEU A 79 -10.80 -24.23 8.42
N ASN A 80 -10.57 -23.63 7.25
CA ASN A 80 -10.33 -22.20 7.08
C ASN A 80 -11.64 -21.38 7.09
N VAL A 81 -12.36 -21.42 8.21
CA VAL A 81 -13.67 -20.74 8.40
C VAL A 81 -13.67 -19.94 9.71
N PRO A 82 -14.64 -19.03 9.94
CA PRO A 82 -14.77 -18.33 11.21
C PRO A 82 -14.91 -19.32 12.39
N PRO A 83 -14.34 -19.02 13.57
CA PRO A 83 -13.65 -17.77 13.94
C PRO A 83 -12.16 -17.70 13.54
N PHE A 84 -11.58 -18.78 13.01
CA PHE A 84 -10.13 -18.91 12.77
C PHE A 84 -9.65 -18.11 11.56
N CYS A 85 -10.44 -18.12 10.50
CA CYS A 85 -10.16 -17.42 9.26
C CYS A 85 -11.33 -16.54 8.86
N ILE A 86 -11.03 -15.31 8.48
CA ILE A 86 -12.04 -14.35 8.04
C ILE A 86 -11.56 -13.68 6.76
N LYS A 87 -12.45 -13.63 5.78
CA LYS A 87 -12.27 -12.83 4.57
C LYS A 87 -12.94 -11.48 4.77
N PRO A 88 -12.20 -10.38 4.94
CA PRO A 88 -12.80 -9.05 5.07
C PRO A 88 -13.54 -8.71 3.77
N LYS A 89 -14.66 -8.00 3.88
CA LYS A 89 -15.45 -7.55 2.71
C LYS A 89 -14.64 -6.62 1.79
N HIS A 90 -13.65 -5.94 2.36
CA HIS A 90 -12.76 -5.03 1.65
C HIS A 90 -11.32 -5.30 2.09
N SER A 91 -10.47 -5.72 1.15
CA SER A 91 -9.02 -5.81 1.37
C SER A 91 -8.42 -4.40 1.32
N PRO A 92 -7.46 -4.08 2.21
CA PRO A 92 -6.66 -2.86 2.11
C PRO A 92 -5.79 -2.81 0.86
N CYS A 93 -5.71 -3.88 0.07
CA CYS A 93 -5.09 -3.91 -1.26
C CYS A 93 -6.06 -3.55 -2.40
N PHE A 94 -7.39 -3.49 -2.18
CA PHE A 94 -8.36 -3.22 -3.27
C PHE A 94 -8.56 -1.74 -3.58
N HIS A 95 -8.37 -0.84 -2.60
CA HIS A 95 -8.51 0.59 -2.86
C HIS A 95 -7.69 1.40 -1.84
N PRO A 96 -6.82 2.35 -2.28
CA PRO A 96 -5.93 3.06 -1.36
C PRO A 96 -6.65 3.73 -0.17
N ALA A 97 -7.92 4.10 -0.35
CA ALA A 97 -8.76 4.77 0.65
C ALA A 97 -8.98 3.91 1.90
N PHE A 98 -8.72 2.62 1.81
CA PHE A 98 -8.95 1.63 2.85
C PHE A 98 -7.80 1.47 3.83
N SER A 99 -6.60 1.96 3.51
CA SER A 99 -5.42 1.81 4.37
C SER A 99 -4.74 3.13 4.75
N HIS A 100 -5.07 4.24 4.08
CA HIS A 100 -4.16 5.38 4.03
C HIS A 100 -4.85 6.76 4.03
N GLY A 101 -5.78 7.05 4.96
CA GLY A 101 -6.51 8.32 5.02
C GLY A 101 -5.63 9.58 4.93
N ASP A 102 -4.49 9.61 5.62
CA ASP A 102 -3.54 10.73 5.59
C ASP A 102 -2.81 10.89 4.24
N PHE A 103 -2.73 9.82 3.46
CA PHE A 103 -2.07 9.83 2.15
C PHE A 103 -3.00 10.41 1.08
N PHE A 104 -4.31 10.24 1.20
CA PHE A 104 -5.29 10.93 0.34
C PHE A 104 -5.22 12.44 0.51
N ARG A 105 -5.21 12.91 1.77
CA ARG A 105 -5.13 14.34 2.08
C ARG A 105 -3.86 15.00 1.54
N ARG A 106 -2.79 14.22 1.40
CA ARG A 106 -1.48 14.65 0.90
C ARG A 106 -1.28 14.36 -0.59
N ASN A 107 -2.31 13.91 -1.31
CA ASN A 107 -2.24 13.55 -2.74
C ASN A 107 -1.04 12.62 -3.05
N CYS A 108 -0.84 11.60 -2.21
CA CYS A 108 0.19 10.61 -2.43
C CYS A 108 -0.27 9.60 -3.49
N ALA A 109 0.66 9.08 -4.29
CA ALA A 109 0.38 8.15 -5.37
C ALA A 109 0.49 6.69 -4.90
N PRO A 110 -0.38 5.79 -5.38
CA PRO A 110 -0.21 4.36 -5.20
C PRO A 110 0.96 3.85 -6.06
N VAL A 111 1.78 2.98 -5.47
CA VAL A 111 2.92 2.32 -6.08
C VAL A 111 2.65 0.84 -6.15
N PHE A 112 2.56 0.30 -7.37
CA PHE A 112 2.36 -1.12 -7.64
C PHE A 112 3.71 -1.80 -7.86
N LYS A 113 3.95 -2.91 -7.17
CA LYS A 113 5.21 -3.68 -7.32
C LYS A 113 5.21 -4.54 -8.58
N ASP A 114 4.05 -5.11 -8.90
CA ASP A 114 3.91 -6.04 -10.01
C ASP A 114 2.62 -5.79 -10.78
N TYR A 115 2.69 -4.78 -11.65
CA TYR A 115 1.57 -4.39 -12.51
C TYR A 115 1.20 -5.51 -13.50
N ALA A 116 2.15 -6.41 -13.82
CA ALA A 116 1.96 -7.51 -14.76
C ALA A 116 1.29 -8.72 -14.11
N GLU A 117 1.65 -9.07 -12.87
CA GLU A 117 1.14 -10.27 -12.19
C GLU A 117 -0.22 -10.08 -11.50
N LYS A 118 -0.93 -8.96 -11.74
CA LYS A 118 -2.20 -8.61 -11.06
C LYS A 118 -2.07 -8.59 -9.53
N ASN A 119 -0.88 -8.38 -8.99
CA ASN A 119 -0.72 -8.18 -7.57
C ASN A 119 -1.30 -6.80 -7.23
N THR A 120 -2.56 -6.79 -6.76
CA THR A 120 -3.34 -5.57 -6.57
C THR A 120 -2.85 -4.71 -5.40
N CYS A 121 -1.95 -5.24 -4.58
CA CYS A 121 -1.46 -4.50 -3.44
C CYS A 121 -0.45 -3.42 -3.84
N TYR A 122 -0.61 -2.26 -3.23
CA TYR A 122 0.21 -1.08 -3.46
C TYR A 122 0.82 -0.60 -2.14
N THR A 123 1.94 0.11 -2.24
CA THR A 123 2.39 1.04 -1.21
C THR A 123 2.03 2.47 -1.61
N MET A 124 2.14 3.42 -0.69
CA MET A 124 1.88 4.84 -0.99
C MET A 124 3.19 5.62 -1.02
N ARG A 125 3.42 6.38 -2.10
CA ARG A 125 4.52 7.33 -2.19
C ARG A 125 3.97 8.75 -2.10
N CYS A 126 4.40 9.51 -1.10
CA CYS A 126 4.12 10.93 -0.99
C CYS A 126 5.29 11.73 -1.54
N GLN A 127 5.03 12.91 -2.09
CA GLN A 127 6.06 13.82 -2.60
C GLN A 127 7.15 14.09 -1.56
N VAL A 128 8.41 14.12 -2.00
CA VAL A 128 9.57 14.55 -1.20
C VAL A 128 10.25 15.77 -1.85
N PRO A 129 11.03 16.55 -1.10
CA PRO A 129 11.79 17.66 -1.66
C PRO A 129 12.71 17.21 -2.81
N GLY A 130 12.61 17.91 -3.94
CA GLY A 130 13.37 17.63 -5.16
C GLY A 130 12.65 16.72 -6.16
N ASP A 131 11.44 16.23 -5.85
CA ASP A 131 10.58 15.65 -6.89
C ASP A 131 10.11 16.77 -7.84
N GLY A 132 10.06 16.47 -9.13
CA GLY A 132 9.66 17.39 -10.19
C GLY A 132 8.77 16.72 -11.24
N VAL A 133 8.36 17.48 -12.26
CA VAL A 133 7.52 16.97 -13.35
C VAL A 133 8.29 17.06 -14.66
N VAL A 134 8.41 15.94 -15.37
CA VAL A 134 8.86 15.91 -16.75
C VAL A 134 7.64 15.99 -17.63
N HIS A 135 7.42 17.16 -18.23
CA HIS A 135 6.31 17.35 -19.14
C HIS A 135 6.51 16.54 -20.42
N ARG A 136 5.47 15.80 -20.83
CA ARG A 136 5.50 15.12 -22.13
C ARG A 136 5.40 16.20 -23.20
N ARG A 137 6.45 16.34 -24.01
CA ARG A 137 6.41 17.21 -25.20
C ARG A 137 5.52 16.55 -26.25
N PHE A 138 4.22 16.81 -26.18
CA PHE A 138 3.37 16.67 -27.35
C PHE A 138 3.33 18.01 -28.10
N PRO A 139 3.40 18.00 -29.45
CA PRO A 139 2.95 19.14 -30.22
C PRO A 139 1.44 19.19 -30.10
N PHE A 140 0.91 19.95 -29.13
CA PHE A 140 -0.51 20.25 -29.11
C PHE A 140 -0.80 21.18 -30.29
N VAL A 141 -1.28 20.61 -31.41
CA VAL A 141 -2.05 21.38 -32.40
C VAL A 141 -3.38 21.69 -31.73
N MET A 142 -3.52 22.93 -31.26
CA MET A 142 -4.84 23.47 -30.95
C MET A 142 -5.54 23.65 -32.29
N ASP A 143 -6.58 22.86 -32.55
CA ASP A 143 -7.56 23.23 -33.56
C ASP A 143 -8.30 24.48 -33.04
N ASP A 144 -8.05 25.62 -33.68
CA ASP A 144 -8.50 26.95 -33.28
C ASP A 144 -10.02 27.18 -33.48
N ASN A 145 -10.80 26.15 -33.81
CA ASN A 145 -12.20 26.29 -34.22
C ASN A 145 -13.23 25.64 -33.28
N LEU A 146 -13.17 25.93 -31.98
CA LEU A 146 -14.32 25.63 -31.12
C LEU A 146 -14.58 26.71 -30.07
N ASN A 147 -15.24 27.79 -30.49
CA ASN A 147 -16.07 28.71 -29.68
C ASN A 147 -15.94 28.54 -28.14
N LYS A 148 -14.81 29.03 -27.61
CA LYS A 148 -14.25 28.63 -26.31
C LYS A 148 -14.46 29.73 -25.25
N ASN A 149 -15.71 30.05 -24.86
CA ASN A 149 -15.92 31.10 -23.84
C ASN A 149 -16.73 30.76 -22.58
N ILE A 150 -17.44 29.64 -22.45
CA ILE A 150 -18.26 29.42 -21.23
C ILE A 150 -18.15 28.00 -20.58
N ILE A 151 -17.55 26.99 -21.23
CA ILE A 151 -17.48 25.61 -20.66
C ILE A 151 -16.04 25.15 -20.28
N ILE A 152 -15.01 26.01 -20.40
CA ILE A 152 -13.60 25.56 -20.34
C ILE A 152 -13.05 25.46 -18.91
N ARG A 153 -13.59 26.22 -17.95
CA ARG A 153 -13.01 26.25 -16.61
C ARG A 153 -13.26 25.00 -15.77
N TYR A 154 -14.27 24.19 -16.11
CA TYR A 154 -14.64 23.01 -15.32
C TYR A 154 -14.04 21.69 -15.85
N SER A 155 -13.66 21.63 -17.13
CA SER A 155 -13.11 20.40 -17.74
C SER A 155 -11.61 20.23 -17.51
N PHE A 156 -10.84 21.32 -17.34
CA PHE A 156 -9.37 21.27 -17.32
C PHE A 156 -8.79 20.62 -16.05
N VAL A 157 -9.49 20.69 -14.92
CA VAL A 157 -9.04 20.08 -13.64
C VAL A 157 -9.26 18.57 -13.64
N LEU A 158 -10.20 18.06 -14.44
CA LEU A 158 -10.46 16.62 -14.56
C LEU A 158 -9.39 15.87 -15.35
N ASP A 159 -8.52 16.59 -16.07
CA ASP A 159 -7.47 16.03 -16.94
C ASP A 159 -6.06 16.17 -16.32
N MET A 160 -5.97 16.38 -15.00
CA MET A 160 -4.71 16.55 -14.29
C MET A 160 -4.59 15.63 -13.08
N CYS A 161 -3.39 15.10 -12.86
CA CYS A 161 -3.03 14.42 -11.63
C CYS A 161 -2.34 15.40 -10.68
N ILE A 162 -2.64 15.29 -9.39
CA ILE A 162 -2.02 16.03 -8.31
C ILE A 162 -1.13 15.07 -7.52
N PHE A 163 0.12 15.46 -7.27
CA PHE A 163 1.05 14.68 -6.48
C PHE A 163 1.74 15.57 -5.43
N GLY A 164 1.29 15.50 -4.18
CA GLY A 164 1.62 16.51 -3.18
C GLY A 164 1.18 17.90 -3.63
N ASN A 165 2.15 18.77 -3.95
CA ASN A 165 1.93 20.09 -4.53
C ASN A 165 2.23 20.17 -6.05
N LEU A 166 2.65 19.06 -6.69
CA LEU A 166 2.91 19.02 -8.11
C LEU A 166 1.62 18.82 -8.90
N ILE A 167 1.52 19.50 -10.04
CA ILE A 167 0.42 19.34 -11.01
C ILE A 167 1.01 18.69 -12.26
N MET A 168 0.40 17.59 -12.69
CA MET A 168 0.84 16.78 -13.83
C MET A 168 -0.30 16.68 -14.84
N HIS A 169 -0.04 16.97 -16.11
CA HIS A 169 -0.99 16.72 -17.18
C HIS A 169 -0.98 15.23 -17.57
N ILE A 170 -2.06 14.76 -18.20
CA ILE A 170 -2.08 13.40 -18.75
C ILE A 170 -0.87 13.18 -19.66
N GLY A 171 -0.11 12.12 -19.37
CA GLY A 171 1.13 11.73 -20.04
C GLY A 171 2.40 12.27 -19.40
N ASP A 172 2.34 13.24 -18.49
CA ASP A 172 3.50 13.73 -17.76
C ASP A 172 4.07 12.67 -16.81
N LYS A 173 5.39 12.71 -16.60
CA LYS A 173 6.12 11.77 -15.75
C LYS A 173 6.69 12.45 -14.52
N LEU A 174 6.73 11.74 -13.40
CA LEU A 174 7.40 12.21 -12.19
C LEU A 174 8.92 12.09 -12.37
N GLN A 175 9.64 13.18 -12.14
CA GLN A 175 11.08 13.17 -11.95
C GLN A 175 11.36 12.94 -10.46
N GLN A 176 11.94 11.78 -10.13
CA GLN A 176 12.27 11.48 -8.74
C GLN A 176 13.47 12.31 -8.24
N SER A 177 13.41 12.76 -6.99
CA SER A 177 14.54 13.42 -6.33
C SER A 177 15.76 12.49 -6.25
N PRO A 178 16.96 12.93 -6.68
CA PRO A 178 18.18 12.13 -6.59
C PRO A 178 18.62 11.85 -5.14
N LYS A 179 18.08 12.60 -4.17
CA LYS A 179 18.42 12.47 -2.74
C LYS A 179 17.69 11.33 -2.02
N PHE A 180 16.66 10.73 -2.63
CA PHE A 180 15.90 9.61 -2.05
C PHE A 180 15.79 8.41 -3.03
N PRO A 181 16.92 7.78 -3.43
CA PRO A 181 16.95 6.79 -4.52
C PRO A 181 16.62 5.35 -4.08
N LEU A 182 16.05 5.12 -2.89
CA LEU A 182 15.90 3.76 -2.36
C LEU A 182 14.99 2.86 -3.22
N ILE A 183 14.04 3.45 -3.95
CA ILE A 183 13.09 2.72 -4.80
C ILE A 183 12.97 3.46 -6.14
N CYS A 184 13.26 2.74 -7.23
CA CYS A 184 13.08 3.27 -8.58
C CYS A 184 11.61 3.15 -8.96
N LEU A 185 10.98 4.29 -9.25
CA LEU A 185 9.56 4.37 -9.56
C LEU A 185 9.39 5.03 -10.91
N ASN A 186 8.51 4.47 -11.72
CA ASN A 186 7.98 5.16 -12.89
C ASN A 186 6.55 5.58 -12.58
N CYS A 187 6.37 6.87 -12.33
CA CYS A 187 5.07 7.46 -12.11
C CYS A 187 4.66 8.28 -13.33
N THR A 188 3.50 7.97 -13.90
CA THR A 188 2.92 8.70 -15.03
C THR A 188 1.51 9.14 -14.67
N CYS A 189 1.13 10.35 -15.06
CA CYS A 189 -0.26 10.76 -14.98
C CYS A 189 -1.05 10.12 -16.13
N GLU A 190 -1.68 8.98 -15.87
CA GLU A 190 -2.50 8.28 -16.87
C GLU A 190 -3.98 8.58 -16.65
N VAL A 191 -4.43 8.47 -15.40
CA VAL A 191 -5.82 8.70 -14.99
C VAL A 191 -5.82 9.53 -13.70
N PRO A 192 -6.37 10.76 -13.70
CA PRO A 192 -6.58 11.58 -12.51
C PRO A 192 -7.36 10.84 -11.39
N PRO A 193 -7.18 11.20 -10.10
CA PRO A 193 -6.63 12.46 -9.59
C PRO A 193 -5.17 12.42 -9.11
N VAL A 194 -4.53 11.25 -9.04
CA VAL A 194 -3.11 11.08 -8.63
C VAL A 194 -2.40 10.24 -9.68
N PRO A 195 -1.08 10.39 -9.88
CA PRO A 195 -0.39 9.59 -10.89
C PRO A 195 -0.34 8.12 -10.50
N THR A 196 -0.25 7.24 -11.49
CA THR A 196 -0.01 5.80 -11.30
C THR A 196 1.49 5.56 -11.22
N CYS A 197 1.97 4.96 -10.12
CA CYS A 197 3.38 4.61 -9.97
C CYS A 197 3.60 3.09 -10.04
N ILE A 198 4.66 2.68 -10.72
CA ILE A 198 5.09 1.28 -10.80
C ILE A 198 6.54 1.20 -10.32
N GLU A 199 6.82 0.22 -9.46
CA GLU A 199 8.18 -0.10 -9.04
C GLU A 199 8.95 -0.73 -10.21
N ILE A 200 10.12 -0.18 -10.51
CA ILE A 200 11.00 -0.68 -11.56
C ILE A 200 12.22 -1.33 -10.90
N PRO A 201 12.69 -2.51 -11.39
CA PRO A 201 13.94 -3.10 -10.95
C PRO A 201 15.10 -2.10 -11.08
N GLN A 202 15.97 -2.02 -10.07
CA GLN A 202 17.06 -1.02 -10.03
C GLN A 202 17.94 -1.03 -11.28
N ASN A 203 18.12 -2.17 -11.95
CA ASN A 203 18.92 -2.31 -13.16
C ASN A 203 18.37 -1.51 -14.36
N ASN A 204 17.07 -1.24 -14.39
CA ASN A 204 16.41 -0.50 -15.47
C ASN A 204 16.22 0.99 -15.13
N CYS A 205 16.75 1.42 -13.99
CA CYS A 205 16.69 2.79 -13.53
C CYS A 205 17.88 3.54 -14.14
N THR A 206 17.64 4.34 -15.19
CA THR A 206 18.70 5.13 -15.83
C THR A 206 19.17 6.21 -14.86
N ARG A 207 20.23 5.89 -14.10
CA ARG A 207 20.89 6.83 -13.21
C ARG A 207 21.65 7.86 -14.04
N ASN A 208 21.00 8.96 -14.42
CA ASN A 208 21.74 10.17 -14.78
C ASN A 208 22.32 10.77 -13.50
N ILE A 209 23.36 10.13 -12.95
CA ILE A 209 24.27 10.79 -12.02
C ILE A 209 25.11 11.71 -12.89
N THR A 210 24.63 12.92 -13.15
CA THR A 210 25.53 14.02 -13.49
C THR A 210 26.40 14.24 -12.27
N THR A 211 27.60 13.68 -12.33
CA THR A 211 28.72 14.05 -11.48
C THR A 211 29.07 15.49 -11.79
N ASP A 212 28.49 16.44 -11.07
CA ASP A 212 29.11 17.76 -10.90
C ASP A 212 30.36 17.56 -10.03
N ILE A 213 31.47 17.21 -10.70
CA ILE A 213 32.80 17.33 -10.14
C ILE A 213 33.09 18.82 -10.12
N ALA A 214 32.91 19.44 -8.95
CA ALA A 214 33.50 20.74 -8.66
C ALA A 214 35.03 20.53 -8.52
N LEU A 215 35.78 21.15 -9.42
CA LEU A 215 37.20 21.48 -9.29
C LEU A 215 37.31 23.00 -9.09
#